data_AF-A0A8I3A923-F1
#
_entry.id   AF-A0A8I3A923-F1
#
_cell.length_a   1.000
_cell.length_b   1.000
_cell.length_c   1.000
_cell.angle_alpha   90.00
_cell.angle_beta   90.00
_cell.angle_gamma   90.00
#
_symmetry.space_group_name_H-M   'P 1'
#
loop_
_entity.id
_entity.type
_entity.pdbx_description
1 polymer ?
#
loop_
_entity_poly.entity_id
_entity_poly.type
_entity_poly.pdbx_seq_one_letter_code
_entity_poly.pdbx_strand_id
1 'polypeptide(L)'
;MSNLTVLRGYAQHAKPERLPPSLLFEYTDKCLTVFDAFPKSIFHFLVLPRIRPPLNAGELANLRTLLKGDKARAKQVLLDLSDEADKVKKMIREEMLTGTGSNGRFGQDFMQARAWPSSSLSAGRHLHLHILSNDLCSERMKHKKHYNSFHPKLGFFLHLHDVLSWFDEEPSYFERVCSVSLAMMF
;
A
#
# COMPACT_ATOMS: atom_id res chain seq x y z
N MET A 1 12.95 -20.90 -3.08
CA MET A 1 11.53 -20.53 -3.23
C MET A 1 11.45 -19.23 -4.02
N SER A 2 10.61 -19.16 -5.04
CA SER A 2 10.50 -17.95 -5.86
C SER A 2 10.03 -16.77 -4.99
N ASN A 3 10.79 -15.68 -5.00
CA ASN A 3 10.60 -14.48 -4.17
C ASN A 3 9.34 -13.67 -4.55
N LEU A 4 8.43 -14.24 -5.34
CA LEU A 4 7.33 -13.54 -6.01
C LEU A 4 6.03 -13.50 -5.21
N THR A 5 5.93 -14.25 -4.11
CA THR A 5 4.70 -14.37 -3.31
C THR A 5 4.93 -14.22 -1.80
N VAL A 6 6.08 -13.67 -1.39
CA VAL A 6 6.43 -13.54 0.03
C VAL A 6 5.37 -12.73 0.82
N LEU A 7 4.94 -11.60 0.27
CA LEU A 7 3.88 -10.77 0.86
C LEU A 7 2.55 -11.52 1.04
N ARG A 8 2.21 -12.38 0.08
CA ARG A 8 1.03 -13.26 0.17
C ARG A 8 1.17 -14.24 1.33
N GLY A 9 2.36 -14.82 1.51
CA GLY A 9 2.65 -15.72 2.63
C GLY A 9 2.43 -15.04 3.99
N TYR A 10 2.83 -13.77 4.11
CA TYR A 10 2.56 -12.97 5.31
C TYR A 10 1.05 -12.74 5.50
N ALA A 11 0.33 -12.33 4.46
CA ALA A 11 -1.10 -12.06 4.51
C ALA A 11 -1.98 -13.30 4.76
N GLN A 12 -1.48 -14.50 4.43
CA GLN A 12 -2.13 -15.78 4.71
C GLN A 12 -1.87 -16.31 6.12
N HIS A 13 -0.94 -15.70 6.87
CA HIS A 13 -0.58 -16.21 8.18
C HIS A 13 -1.78 -16.13 9.14
N ALA A 14 -2.20 -17.30 9.65
CA ALA A 14 -3.36 -17.39 10.53
C ALA A 14 -3.17 -16.60 11.83
N LYS A 15 -1.93 -16.64 12.35
CA LYS A 15 -1.45 -16.00 13.58
C LYS A 15 -0.32 -15.00 13.28
N PRO A 16 -0.62 -13.75 12.88
CA PRO A 16 0.39 -12.77 12.48
C PRO A 16 1.45 -12.52 13.55
N GLU A 17 1.11 -12.65 14.83
CA GLU A 17 2.00 -12.48 15.99
C GLU A 17 3.22 -13.42 16.00
N ARG A 18 3.22 -14.46 15.16
CA ARG A 18 4.37 -15.37 14.98
C ARG A 18 5.36 -14.88 13.93
N LEU A 19 5.03 -13.83 13.18
CA LEU A 19 5.97 -13.20 12.25
C LEU A 19 7.09 -12.52 13.06
N PRO A 20 8.31 -12.44 12.51
CA PRO A 20 9.43 -11.79 13.19
C PRO A 20 9.10 -10.35 13.60
N PRO A 21 9.45 -9.89 14.82
CA PRO A 21 9.22 -8.49 15.23
C PRO A 21 9.94 -7.46 14.36
N SER A 22 11.04 -7.86 13.70
CA SER A 22 11.74 -7.01 12.72
C SER A 22 10.99 -6.84 11.40
N LEU A 23 9.93 -7.61 11.18
CA LEU A 23 9.08 -7.58 9.98
C LEU A 23 7.71 -7.01 10.31
N LEU A 24 7.08 -7.47 11.39
CA LEU A 24 5.74 -7.09 11.78
C LEU A 24 5.74 -5.78 12.56
N PHE A 25 5.01 -4.79 12.08
CA PHE A 25 4.78 -3.55 12.81
C PHE A 25 3.49 -3.65 13.64
N GLU A 26 2.36 -3.94 12.98
CA GLU A 26 1.08 -4.19 13.63
C GLU A 26 0.18 -5.09 12.78
N TYR A 27 -0.93 -5.53 13.35
CA TYR A 27 -1.95 -6.26 12.60
C TYR A 27 -3.33 -6.09 13.21
N THR A 28 -4.34 -6.27 12.37
CA THR A 28 -5.74 -6.37 12.76
C THR A 28 -6.34 -7.66 12.21
N ASP A 29 -7.65 -7.85 12.42
CA ASP A 29 -8.36 -8.97 11.80
C ASP A 29 -8.35 -8.90 10.26
N LYS A 30 -8.31 -7.67 9.72
CA LYS A 30 -8.46 -7.35 8.29
C LYS A 30 -7.14 -7.02 7.59
N CYS A 31 -6.22 -6.34 8.28
CA CYS A 31 -4.98 -5.83 7.70
C CYS A 31 -3.75 -6.34 8.44
N LEU A 32 -2.61 -6.29 7.76
CA LEU A 32 -1.29 -6.60 8.28
C LEU A 32 -0.36 -5.45 7.86
N THR A 33 0.35 -4.85 8.80
CA THR A 33 1.33 -3.80 8.51
C THR A 33 2.73 -4.33 8.78
N VAL A 34 3.60 -4.27 7.77
CA VAL A 34 4.98 -4.76 7.83
C VAL A 34 5.97 -3.70 7.40
N PHE A 35 7.20 -3.81 7.89
CA PHE A 35 8.33 -3.03 7.39
C PHE A 35 8.71 -3.46 5.97
N ASP A 36 8.97 -2.50 5.09
CA ASP A 36 9.49 -2.81 3.75
C ASP A 36 10.94 -3.30 3.85
N ALA A 37 11.26 -4.46 3.26
CA ALA A 37 12.60 -5.04 3.30
C ALA A 37 13.65 -4.25 2.48
N PHE A 38 13.19 -3.33 1.63
CA PHE A 38 13.97 -2.47 0.75
C PHE A 38 13.45 -1.01 0.84
N PRO A 39 13.47 -0.39 2.03
CA PRO A 39 12.79 0.89 2.27
C PRO A 39 13.34 1.97 1.34
N LYS A 40 12.46 2.77 0.73
CA LYS A 40 12.84 3.84 -0.22
C LYS A 40 12.90 5.24 0.42
N SER A 41 12.76 5.29 1.73
CA SER A 41 12.67 6.49 2.57
C SER A 41 12.94 6.08 4.02
N ILE A 42 13.14 7.05 4.92
CA ILE A 42 13.40 6.78 6.35
C ILE A 42 12.31 5.86 6.94
N PHE A 43 11.05 6.21 6.71
CA PHE A 43 9.90 5.38 7.07
C PHE A 43 9.33 4.77 5.79
N HIS A 44 9.23 3.45 5.73
CA HIS A 44 8.61 2.75 4.61
C HIS A 44 7.95 1.46 5.10
N PHE A 45 6.63 1.45 5.05
CA PHE A 45 5.77 0.36 5.50
C PHE A 45 4.88 -0.10 4.35
N LEU A 46 4.41 -1.33 4.48
CA LEU A 46 3.42 -1.93 3.60
C LEU A 46 2.21 -2.34 4.44
N VAL A 47 1.01 -1.86 4.07
CA VAL A 47 -0.25 -2.38 4.61
C VAL A 47 -0.83 -3.38 3.62
N LEU A 48 -1.08 -4.60 4.09
CA LEU A 48 -1.59 -5.71 3.29
C LEU A 48 -2.98 -6.12 3.80
N PRO A 49 -3.99 -6.27 2.93
CA PRO A 49 -5.23 -6.91 3.32
C PRO A 49 -4.96 -8.40 3.55
N ARG A 50 -5.55 -8.97 4.60
CA ARG A 50 -5.35 -10.38 4.96
C ARG A 50 -6.17 -11.30 4.06
N ILE A 51 -5.68 -12.50 3.84
CA ILE A 51 -6.37 -13.51 3.02
C ILE A 51 -7.20 -14.38 3.94
N ARG A 52 -8.47 -14.03 4.07
CA ARG A 52 -9.46 -14.72 4.92
C ARG A 52 -10.84 -14.68 4.26
N PRO A 53 -11.65 -15.76 4.35
CA PRO A 53 -13.00 -15.74 3.81
C PRO A 53 -13.80 -14.51 4.27
N PRO A 54 -14.53 -13.84 3.37
CA PRO A 54 -14.82 -14.24 1.98
C PRO A 54 -13.70 -13.92 0.97
N LEU A 55 -12.66 -13.18 1.36
CA LEU A 55 -11.55 -12.80 0.47
C LEU A 55 -10.58 -13.95 0.24
N ASN A 56 -10.13 -14.09 -1.00
CA ASN A 56 -9.10 -15.06 -1.37
C ASN A 56 -7.88 -14.42 -2.03
N ALA A 57 -6.80 -15.21 -2.16
CA ALA A 57 -5.53 -14.76 -2.72
C ALA A 57 -5.60 -14.34 -4.21
N GLY A 58 -6.62 -14.78 -4.93
CA GLY A 58 -6.89 -14.37 -6.31
C GLY A 58 -7.43 -12.94 -6.35
N GLU A 59 -8.47 -12.65 -5.57
CA GLU A 59 -9.08 -11.32 -5.48
C GLU A 59 -8.09 -10.26 -5.00
N LEU A 60 -7.25 -10.61 -4.02
CA LEU A 60 -6.24 -9.72 -3.46
C LEU A 60 -4.91 -9.77 -4.22
N ALA A 61 -4.87 -10.28 -5.46
CA ALA A 61 -3.61 -10.37 -6.19
C ALA A 61 -3.02 -9.00 -6.55
N ASN A 62 -3.87 -8.03 -6.87
CA ASN A 62 -3.53 -6.65 -7.21
C ASN A 62 -4.81 -5.79 -7.27
N LEU A 63 -4.64 -4.47 -7.38
CA LEU A 63 -5.77 -3.51 -7.42
C LEU A 63 -6.74 -3.80 -8.56
N ARG A 64 -6.25 -4.11 -9.76
CA ARG A 64 -7.10 -4.38 -10.92
C ARG A 64 -7.99 -5.60 -10.72
N THR A 65 -7.45 -6.67 -10.16
CA THR A 65 -8.22 -7.89 -9.86
C THR A 65 -9.27 -7.62 -8.80
N LEU A 66 -8.95 -6.83 -7.77
CA LEU A 66 -9.90 -6.41 -6.74
C LEU A 66 -11.05 -5.59 -7.34
N LEU A 67 -10.74 -4.55 -8.14
CA LEU A 67 -11.73 -3.63 -8.72
C LEU A 67 -12.66 -4.31 -9.74
N LYS A 68 -12.20 -5.36 -10.43
CA LYS A 68 -13.03 -6.18 -11.34
C LYS A 68 -13.96 -7.15 -10.61
N GLY A 69 -13.75 -7.35 -9.31
CA GLY A 69 -14.57 -8.23 -8.50
C GLY A 69 -15.87 -7.56 -8.06
N ASP A 70 -16.37 -7.96 -6.89
CA ASP A 70 -17.54 -7.33 -6.29
C ASP A 70 -17.23 -5.88 -5.86
N LYS A 71 -17.99 -4.91 -6.41
CA LYS A 71 -17.74 -3.47 -6.20
C LYS A 71 -17.83 -3.07 -4.72
N ALA A 72 -18.82 -3.58 -3.99
CA ALA A 72 -19.00 -3.24 -2.58
C ALA A 72 -17.85 -3.78 -1.72
N ARG A 73 -17.44 -5.04 -1.95
CA ARG A 73 -16.30 -5.66 -1.28
C ARG A 73 -14.99 -4.98 -1.63
N ALA A 74 -14.79 -4.60 -2.90
CA ALA A 74 -13.61 -3.85 -3.33
C ALA A 74 -13.52 -2.50 -2.60
N LYS A 75 -14.63 -1.75 -2.52
CA LYS A 75 -14.69 -0.50 -1.76
C LYS A 75 -14.34 -0.72 -0.29
N GLN A 76 -14.92 -1.75 0.33
CA GLN A 76 -14.68 -2.05 1.75
C GLN A 76 -13.21 -2.39 2.02
N VAL A 77 -12.56 -3.20 1.17
CA VAL A 77 -11.14 -3.52 1.32
C VAL A 77 -10.28 -2.27 1.24
N LEU A 78 -10.58 -1.35 0.31
CA LEU A 78 -9.83 -0.10 0.17
C LEU A 78 -10.05 0.86 1.34
N LEU A 79 -11.25 0.89 1.92
CA LEU A 79 -11.54 1.64 3.14
C LEU A 79 -10.78 1.05 4.35
N ASP A 80 -10.79 -0.28 4.50
CA ASP A 80 -10.05 -0.96 5.57
C ASP A 80 -8.53 -0.68 5.48
N LEU A 81 -7.99 -0.63 4.26
CA LEU A 81 -6.61 -0.22 4.01
C LEU A 81 -6.37 1.26 4.33
N SER A 82 -7.33 2.14 4.04
CA SER A 82 -7.25 3.57 4.34
C SER A 82 -7.22 3.82 5.85
N ASP A 83 -8.16 3.21 6.58
CA ASP A 83 -8.27 3.36 8.03
C ASP A 83 -7.00 2.87 8.74
N GLU A 84 -6.47 1.72 8.31
CA GLU A 84 -5.23 1.20 8.85
C GLU A 84 -4.06 2.13 8.53
N ALA A 85 -4.00 2.65 7.30
CA ALA A 85 -2.96 3.58 6.94
C ALA A 85 -2.99 4.86 7.76
N ASP A 86 -4.16 5.40 8.06
CA ASP A 86 -4.28 6.60 8.88
C ASP A 86 -3.83 6.36 10.34
N LYS A 87 -4.07 5.17 10.89
CA LYS A 87 -3.52 4.76 12.19
C LYS A 87 -1.99 4.67 12.16
N VAL A 88 -1.42 3.95 11.18
CA VAL A 88 0.04 3.86 11.00
C VAL A 88 0.66 5.24 10.89
N LYS A 89 0.08 6.12 10.06
CA LYS A 89 0.54 7.51 9.90
C LYS A 89 0.51 8.27 11.23
N LYS A 90 -0.53 8.09 12.04
CA LYS A 90 -0.64 8.72 13.35
C LYS A 90 0.46 8.24 14.30
N MET A 91 0.68 6.93 14.38
CA MET A 91 1.74 6.35 15.22
C MET A 91 3.14 6.83 14.82
N ILE A 92 3.45 6.85 13.52
CA ILE A 92 4.73 7.38 13.02
C ILE A 92 4.90 8.84 13.42
N ARG A 93 3.84 9.68 13.29
CA ARG A 93 3.91 11.09 13.69
C ARG A 93 4.18 11.24 15.19
N GLU A 94 3.52 10.45 16.03
CA GLU A 94 3.73 10.47 17.48
C GLU A 94 5.17 10.05 17.85
N GLU A 95 5.71 9.01 17.19
CA GLU A 95 7.10 8.59 17.35
C GLU A 95 8.10 9.68 16.91
N MET A 96 7.83 10.35 15.78
CA MET A 96 8.67 11.45 15.29
C MET A 96 8.67 12.65 16.25
N LEU A 97 7.52 12.99 16.84
CA LEU A 97 7.37 14.09 17.79
C LEU A 97 8.04 13.81 19.14
N THR A 98 8.12 12.55 19.54
CA THR A 98 8.71 12.13 20.82
C THR A 98 10.22 11.86 20.71
N GLY A 99 10.69 11.35 19.57
CA GLY A 99 12.09 10.94 19.38
C GLY A 99 13.02 12.02 18.81
N THR A 100 12.49 13.10 18.22
CA THR A 100 13.33 14.18 17.67
C THR A 100 12.86 15.54 18.15
N GLY A 101 13.72 16.28 18.86
CA GLY A 101 13.51 17.68 19.27
C GLY A 101 13.42 18.68 18.10
N SER A 102 12.99 18.25 16.92
CA SER A 102 12.82 19.05 15.71
C SER A 102 11.37 19.44 15.53
N ASN A 103 11.09 20.66 15.98
CA ASN A 103 9.87 21.42 15.74
C ASN A 103 9.37 21.32 14.28
N GLY A 104 8.16 20.79 14.10
CA GLY A 104 7.19 21.29 13.10
C GLY A 104 7.48 21.09 11.61
N ARG A 105 8.48 20.31 11.19
CA ARG A 105 8.82 20.12 9.75
C ARG A 105 8.07 18.98 9.05
N PHE A 106 7.31 18.17 9.77
CA PHE A 106 6.68 16.96 9.24
C PHE A 106 5.16 17.15 9.13
N GLY A 107 4.73 17.84 8.06
CA GLY A 107 3.31 18.11 7.78
C GLY A 107 2.50 16.87 7.42
N GLN A 108 1.16 17.03 7.30
CA GLN A 108 0.24 15.95 6.91
C GLN A 108 0.65 15.26 5.60
N ASP A 109 1.27 16.01 4.70
CA ASP A 109 1.78 15.59 3.39
C ASP A 109 2.90 14.54 3.46
N PHE A 110 3.50 14.34 4.63
CA PHE A 110 4.72 13.55 4.80
C PHE A 110 4.50 12.05 4.60
N MET A 111 3.26 11.55 4.66
CA MET A 111 2.96 10.13 4.57
C MET A 111 1.86 9.85 3.57
N GLN A 112 2.20 9.08 2.54
CA GLN A 112 1.28 8.83 1.44
C GLN A 112 0.94 7.36 1.40
N ALA A 113 -0.36 7.08 1.59
CA ALA A 113 -0.99 5.78 1.46
C ALA A 113 -1.34 5.55 -0.01
N ARG A 114 -0.66 4.62 -0.67
CA ARG A 114 -0.80 4.54 -2.12
C ARG A 114 -0.71 3.12 -2.69
N ALA A 115 -1.57 2.81 -3.66
CA ALA A 115 -1.72 1.48 -4.24
C ALA A 115 -0.83 1.31 -5.47
N TRP A 116 -0.07 0.21 -5.54
CA TRP A 116 0.88 -0.03 -6.64
C TRP A 116 0.20 -0.67 -7.88
N PRO A 117 0.22 -0.03 -9.07
CA PRO A 117 -0.34 -0.60 -10.29
C PRO A 117 0.54 -1.71 -10.89
N SER A 118 -0.11 -2.80 -11.29
CA SER A 118 0.44 -4.13 -11.61
C SER A 118 1.32 -4.27 -12.87
N SER A 119 2.00 -3.23 -13.38
CA SER A 119 2.81 -3.36 -14.62
C SER A 119 4.30 -3.65 -14.41
N SER A 120 4.84 -3.58 -13.18
CA SER A 120 6.21 -4.05 -12.93
C SER A 120 6.23 -5.53 -12.54
N LEU A 121 6.89 -6.33 -13.38
CA LEU A 121 7.28 -7.73 -13.24
C LEU A 121 8.20 -8.03 -12.01
N SER A 122 7.97 -7.40 -10.87
CA SER A 122 8.78 -7.57 -9.66
C SER A 122 7.92 -7.98 -8.47
N ALA A 123 8.42 -9.00 -7.77
CA ALA A 123 8.05 -9.56 -6.47
C ALA A 123 6.76 -9.06 -5.77
N GLY A 124 5.84 -10.00 -5.50
CA GLY A 124 4.76 -9.83 -4.53
C GLY A 124 3.38 -9.72 -5.17
N ARG A 125 2.83 -10.83 -5.69
CA ARG A 125 1.42 -10.94 -6.15
C ARG A 125 0.44 -10.87 -4.98
N HIS A 126 0.37 -9.72 -4.34
CA HIS A 126 -0.55 -9.38 -3.27
C HIS A 126 -0.74 -7.87 -3.24
N LEU A 127 -1.98 -7.42 -3.22
CA LEU A 127 -2.34 -6.01 -3.07
C LEU A 127 -1.69 -5.47 -1.79
N HIS A 128 -1.02 -4.33 -1.89
CA HIS A 128 -0.46 -3.65 -0.73
C HIS A 128 -0.45 -2.15 -0.97
N LEU A 129 -0.51 -1.44 0.15
CA LEU A 129 -0.48 0.00 0.22
C LEU A 129 0.88 0.40 0.78
N HIS A 130 1.62 1.22 0.04
CA HIS A 130 2.83 1.83 0.58
C HIS A 130 2.45 2.95 1.54
N ILE A 131 3.12 3.04 2.67
CA ILE A 131 3.15 4.21 3.55
C ILE A 131 4.60 4.59 3.69
N LEU A 132 4.96 5.74 3.14
CA LEU A 132 6.33 6.18 3.10
C LEU A 132 6.47 7.66 3.39
N SER A 133 7.60 8.01 4.01
CA SER A 133 8.00 9.40 4.24
C SER A 133 8.46 10.09 2.95
N ASN A 134 8.23 11.41 2.86
CA ASN A 134 8.54 12.20 1.66
C ASN A 134 10.03 12.49 1.43
N ASP A 135 10.92 12.13 2.37
CA ASP A 135 12.37 12.36 2.22
C ASP A 135 12.96 11.59 1.04
N LEU A 136 12.37 10.43 0.67
CA LEU A 136 12.87 9.52 -0.35
C LEU A 136 14.39 9.23 -0.22
N CYS A 137 14.91 9.30 1.00
CA CYS A 137 16.32 9.21 1.33
C CYS A 137 16.59 7.85 1.98
N SER A 138 17.19 6.94 1.22
CA SER A 138 17.58 5.62 1.69
C SER A 138 18.69 5.06 0.82
N GLU A 139 19.60 4.28 1.40
CA GLU A 139 20.63 3.53 0.66
C GLU A 139 20.03 2.55 -0.36
N ARG A 140 18.76 2.17 -0.20
CA ARG A 140 18.03 1.30 -1.14
C ARG A 140 17.39 2.09 -2.30
N MET A 141 17.44 3.42 -2.29
CA MET A 141 17.06 4.30 -3.40
C MET A 141 18.18 4.37 -4.46
N LYS A 142 18.40 3.26 -5.17
CA LYS A 142 19.60 3.10 -6.04
C LYS A 142 19.49 3.62 -7.48
N HIS A 143 18.28 3.72 -8.03
CA HIS A 143 18.10 3.97 -9.47
C HIS A 143 16.99 4.98 -9.73
N LYS A 144 17.09 5.70 -10.86
CA LYS A 144 16.06 6.64 -11.33
C LYS A 144 14.68 6.00 -11.40
N LYS A 145 14.58 4.72 -11.77
CA LYS A 145 13.32 3.98 -11.76
C LYS A 145 12.68 3.96 -10.36
N HIS A 146 13.47 3.68 -9.31
CA HIS A 146 12.94 3.69 -7.95
C HIS A 146 12.40 5.07 -7.61
N TYR A 147 13.19 6.12 -7.83
CA TYR A 147 12.75 7.48 -7.54
C TYR A 147 11.47 7.84 -8.30
N ASN A 148 11.45 7.60 -9.61
CA ASN A 148 10.32 7.94 -10.46
C ASN A 148 9.02 7.25 -10.03
N SER A 149 9.15 6.02 -9.57
CA SER A 149 8.04 5.20 -9.08
C SER A 149 7.42 5.72 -7.78
N PHE A 150 8.17 6.43 -6.94
CA PHE A 150 7.67 6.99 -5.67
C PHE A 150 7.37 8.50 -5.76
N HIS A 151 7.86 9.19 -6.79
CA HIS A 151 7.73 10.62 -6.93
C HIS A 151 6.27 11.05 -7.24
N PRO A 152 5.64 11.92 -6.41
CA PRO A 152 4.22 12.27 -6.54
C PRO A 152 3.83 12.86 -7.89
N LYS A 153 4.74 13.58 -8.55
CA LYS A 153 4.43 14.35 -9.77
C LYS A 153 4.53 13.55 -11.07
N LEU A 154 4.92 12.28 -11.03
CA LEU A 154 5.26 11.50 -12.23
C LEU A 154 4.18 10.51 -12.68
N GLY A 155 3.00 10.48 -12.04
CA GLY A 155 1.84 9.71 -12.52
C GLY A 155 1.95 8.19 -12.36
N PHE A 156 3.13 7.63 -12.08
CA PHE A 156 3.30 6.18 -11.82
C PHE A 156 2.64 5.72 -10.51
N PHE A 157 2.14 6.67 -9.71
CA PHE A 157 1.62 6.43 -8.38
C PHE A 157 0.15 6.83 -8.27
N LEU A 158 -0.72 5.86 -7.97
CA LEU A 158 -2.11 6.11 -7.61
C LEU A 158 -2.27 6.41 -6.11
N HIS A 159 -2.84 7.56 -5.79
CA HIS A 159 -3.24 7.86 -4.42
C HIS A 159 -4.49 7.05 -4.06
N LEU A 160 -4.54 6.49 -2.85
CA LEU A 160 -5.69 5.70 -2.41
C LEU A 160 -6.99 6.52 -2.43
N HIS A 161 -6.93 7.80 -2.08
CA HIS A 161 -8.05 8.72 -2.15
C HIS A 161 -8.64 8.82 -3.57
N ASP A 162 -7.79 8.93 -4.59
CA ASP A 162 -8.25 9.00 -5.99
C ASP A 162 -8.88 7.69 -6.44
N VAL A 163 -8.37 6.55 -5.96
CA VAL A 163 -8.99 5.24 -6.25
C VAL A 163 -10.34 5.11 -5.56
N LEU A 164 -10.47 5.61 -4.32
CA LEU A 164 -11.73 5.60 -3.58
C LEU A 164 -12.79 6.51 -4.22
N SER A 165 -12.40 7.66 -4.77
CA SER A 165 -13.35 8.57 -5.42
C SER A 165 -13.99 7.96 -6.66
N TRP A 166 -13.31 7.04 -7.36
CA TRP A 166 -13.89 6.33 -8.51
C TRP A 166 -15.20 5.59 -8.18
N PHE A 167 -15.41 5.19 -6.92
CA PHE A 167 -16.63 4.48 -6.54
C PHE A 167 -17.86 5.37 -6.49
N ASP A 168 -17.65 6.68 -6.34
CA ASP A 168 -18.70 7.69 -6.23
C ASP A 168 -18.97 8.39 -7.58
N GLU A 169 -18.15 8.09 -8.60
CA GLU A 169 -18.33 8.53 -9.98
C GLU A 169 -19.40 7.71 -10.73
N GLU A 170 -19.80 8.22 -11.91
CA GLU A 170 -20.72 7.55 -12.82
C GLU A 170 -20.28 6.10 -13.14
N PRO A 171 -21.22 5.13 -13.25
CA PRO A 171 -20.88 3.73 -13.52
C PRO A 171 -19.98 3.54 -14.75
N SER A 172 -20.21 4.32 -15.80
CA SER A 172 -19.40 4.30 -17.03
C SER A 172 -17.95 4.74 -16.82
N TYR A 173 -17.72 5.67 -15.88
CA TYR A 173 -16.37 6.08 -15.48
C TYR A 173 -15.68 4.93 -14.75
N PHE A 174 -16.36 4.33 -13.77
CA PHE A 174 -15.83 3.21 -12.98
C PHE A 174 -15.45 2.00 -13.88
N GLU A 175 -16.31 1.64 -14.83
CA GLU A 175 -16.03 0.55 -15.79
C GLU A 175 -14.82 0.86 -16.67
N ARG A 176 -14.69 2.11 -17.15
CA ARG A 176 -13.53 2.56 -17.93
C ARG A 176 -12.24 2.44 -17.12
N VAL A 177 -12.23 2.90 -15.86
CA VAL A 177 -11.00 2.83 -15.04
C VAL A 177 -10.61 1.40 -14.66
N CYS A 178 -11.58 0.49 -14.52
CA CYS A 178 -11.32 -0.93 -14.26
C CYS A 178 -10.85 -1.71 -15.50
N SER A 179 -11.27 -1.29 -16.70
CA SER A 179 -10.99 -1.96 -17.97
C SER A 179 -9.64 -1.54 -18.57
N VAL A 180 -9.32 -0.24 -18.51
CA VAL A 180 -8.06 0.33 -19.01
C VAL A 180 -6.88 -0.26 -18.24
N SER A 181 -5.82 -0.62 -18.97
CA SER A 181 -4.56 -0.97 -18.32
C SER A 181 -4.11 0.24 -17.53
N LEU A 182 -3.84 0.09 -16.22
CA LEU A 182 -3.29 1.18 -15.39
C LEU A 182 -2.01 1.80 -15.97
N ALA A 183 -1.35 1.11 -16.91
CA ALA A 183 -0.23 1.62 -17.70
C ALA A 183 -0.61 2.56 -18.86
N MET A 184 -1.90 2.74 -19.16
CA MET A 184 -2.42 3.62 -20.22
C MET A 184 -3.18 4.84 -19.65
N MET A 185 -3.22 4.99 -18.33
CA MET A 185 -3.79 6.17 -17.68
C MET A 185 -2.80 7.32 -17.54
N PHE A 186 -1.53 7.10 -17.92
CA PHE A 186 -0.44 8.06 -17.83
C PHE A 186 0.54 7.84 -18.99
#